data_AF-A0A3M9LTN7-F1
#
_entry.id   AF-A0A3M9LTN7-F1
#
_cell.length_a   1.000
_cell.length_b   1.000
_cell.length_c   1.000
_cell.angle_alpha   90.00
_cell.angle_beta   90.00
_cell.angle_gamma   90.00
#
_symmetry.space_group_name_H-M   'P 1'
#
loop_
_entity.id
_entity.type
_entity.pdbx_description
1 polymer ?
#
loop_
_entity_poly.entity_id
_entity_poly.type
_entity_poly.pdbx_seq_one_letter_code
_entity_poly.pdbx_strand_id
1 'polypeptide(L)'
;MQVKETGMLIVGFILFLIGLGFHVFEPDWIINPSGADGAFIGAGVVLFLATLRGIRLKNKGTVVEDERIFHIAEKASHKTLSILIILEGTLMVFLGVTAFDIQAYPIVSLLFALTTLSYVGFYHWYKRQM
;
A
#
# COMPACT_ATOMS: atom_id res chain seq x y z
N MET A 1 9.14 -12.46 -20.80
CA MET A 1 8.34 -11.73 -19.80
C MET A 1 7.00 -12.42 -19.69
N GLN A 2 6.59 -12.83 -18.50
CA GLN A 2 5.28 -13.44 -18.28
C GLN A 2 4.18 -12.37 -18.23
N VAL A 3 2.95 -12.72 -18.60
CA VAL A 3 1.78 -11.82 -18.62
C VAL A 3 1.60 -11.09 -17.28
N LYS A 4 1.85 -11.78 -16.15
CA LYS A 4 1.84 -11.21 -14.79
C LYS A 4 2.83 -10.05 -14.62
N GLU A 5 4.07 -10.21 -15.10
CA GLU A 5 5.14 -9.21 -15.00
C GLU A 5 4.80 -7.97 -15.85
N THR A 6 4.31 -8.18 -17.07
CA THR A 6 3.85 -7.09 -17.96
C THR A 6 2.67 -6.35 -17.36
N GLY A 7 1.69 -7.05 -16.80
CA GLY A 7 0.54 -6.46 -16.12
C GLY A 7 0.95 -5.56 -14.94
N MET A 8 1.87 -6.04 -14.10
CA MET A 8 2.39 -5.24 -12.99
C MET A 8 3.14 -3.99 -13.47
N LEU A 9 3.96 -4.08 -14.52
CA LEU A 9 4.63 -2.90 -15.10
C LEU A 9 3.62 -1.88 -15.64
N ILE A 10 2.57 -2.34 -16.32
CA ILE A 10 1.50 -1.47 -16.82
C ILE A 10 0.78 -0.77 -15.67
N VAL A 11 0.41 -1.51 -14.61
CA VAL A 11 -0.23 -0.93 -13.42
C VAL A 11 0.69 0.11 -12.78
N GLY A 12 1.97 -0.21 -12.59
CA GLY A 12 2.94 0.73 -12.03
C GLY A 12 3.10 2.00 -12.88
N PHE A 13 3.10 1.85 -14.21
CA PHE A 13 3.17 2.97 -15.14
C PHE A 13 1.90 3.84 -15.11
N ILE A 14 0.72 3.23 -15.05
CA ILE A 14 -0.55 3.96 -14.93
C ILE A 14 -0.60 4.75 -13.62
N LEU A 15 -0.20 4.14 -12.50
CA LEU A 15 -0.14 4.83 -11.20
C LEU A 15 0.81 6.03 -11.25
N PHE A 16 1.98 5.86 -11.86
CA PHE A 16 2.92 6.96 -12.06
C PHE A 16 2.32 8.09 -12.91
N LEU A 17 1.64 7.79 -14.01
CA LEU A 17 1.00 8.80 -14.86
C LEU A 17 -0.14 9.53 -14.14
N ILE A 18 -0.95 8.83 -13.34
CA ILE A 18 -2.00 9.45 -12.54
C ILE A 18 -1.38 10.44 -11.55
N GLY A 19 -0.33 10.02 -10.83
CA GLY A 19 0.35 10.89 -9.87
C GLY A 19 1.02 12.08 -10.55
N LEU A 20 1.67 11.88 -11.70
CA LEU A 20 2.24 12.97 -12.49
C LEU A 20 1.16 13.93 -13.02
N GLY A 21 -0.02 13.41 -13.39
CA GLY A 21 -1.18 14.22 -13.74
C GLY A 21 -1.64 15.08 -12.56
N PHE A 22 -1.74 14.53 -11.35
CA PHE A 22 -2.08 15.31 -10.16
C PHE A 22 -1.04 16.37 -9.84
N HIS A 23 0.24 16.09 -10.06
CA HIS A 23 1.33 17.04 -9.86
C HIS A 23 1.28 18.21 -10.85
N VAL A 24 0.97 17.95 -12.12
CA VAL A 24 0.97 18.98 -13.18
C VAL A 24 -0.32 19.79 -13.21
N PHE A 25 -1.46 19.15 -13.00
CA PHE A 25 -2.77 19.77 -13.14
C PHE A 25 -3.34 20.33 -11.83
N GLU A 26 -2.74 20.00 -10.68
CA GLU A 26 -3.15 20.44 -9.33
C GLU A 26 -4.68 20.56 -9.17
N PRO A 27 -5.43 19.45 -9.34
CA PRO A 27 -6.88 19.51 -9.42
C PRO A 27 -7.53 20.05 -8.12
N ASP A 28 -8.33 21.11 -8.26
CA ASP A 28 -9.01 21.81 -7.15
C ASP A 28 -9.97 20.92 -6.33
N TRP A 29 -10.44 19.80 -6.91
CA TRP A 29 -11.33 18.86 -6.23
C TRP A 29 -10.58 17.88 -5.31
N ILE A 30 -9.24 17.84 -5.34
CA ILE A 30 -8.43 17.05 -4.43
C ILE A 30 -8.03 17.91 -3.24
N ILE A 31 -8.42 17.49 -2.03
CA ILE A 31 -8.14 18.20 -0.77
C ILE A 31 -6.63 18.39 -0.54
N ASN A 32 -5.82 17.41 -0.93
CA ASN A 32 -4.36 17.47 -0.83
C ASN A 32 -3.70 16.86 -2.08
N PRO A 33 -3.55 17.66 -3.17
CA PRO A 33 -2.95 17.20 -4.42
C PRO A 33 -1.52 16.68 -4.21
N SER A 34 -0.74 17.37 -3.36
CA SER A 34 0.66 17.05 -3.02
C SER A 34 0.87 15.75 -2.21
N GLY A 35 -0.17 15.30 -1.52
CA GLY A 35 -0.16 14.00 -0.84
C GLY A 35 -0.57 12.88 -1.78
N ALA A 36 -1.57 13.15 -2.62
CA ALA A 36 -2.09 12.19 -3.58
C ALA A 36 -1.06 11.89 -4.68
N ASP A 37 -0.48 12.91 -5.31
CA ASP A 37 0.53 12.76 -6.37
C ASP A 37 1.74 11.93 -5.87
N GLY A 38 2.27 12.23 -4.69
CA GLY A 38 3.38 11.54 -4.06
C GLY A 38 3.07 10.08 -3.76
N ALA A 39 1.84 9.78 -3.30
CA ALA A 39 1.40 8.41 -3.08
C ALA A 39 1.32 7.62 -4.39
N PHE A 40 0.74 8.19 -5.44
CA PHE A 40 0.59 7.54 -6.75
C PHE A 40 1.94 7.35 -7.47
N ILE A 41 2.79 8.39 -7.48
CA ILE A 41 4.15 8.32 -8.02
C ILE A 41 4.96 7.28 -7.25
N GLY A 42 4.95 7.35 -5.92
CA GLY A 42 5.68 6.44 -5.05
C GLY A 42 5.26 4.98 -5.26
N ALA A 43 3.95 4.70 -5.26
CA ALA A 43 3.43 3.37 -5.52
C ALA A 43 3.83 2.86 -6.91
N GLY A 44 3.70 3.71 -7.95
CA GLY A 44 4.08 3.37 -9.32
C GLY A 44 5.55 3.00 -9.45
N VAL A 45 6.45 3.83 -8.89
CA VAL A 45 7.90 3.60 -8.91
C VAL A 45 8.29 2.34 -8.13
N VAL A 46 7.74 2.14 -6.93
CA VAL A 46 8.02 0.94 -6.11
C VAL A 46 7.62 -0.32 -6.86
N LEU A 47 6.43 -0.33 -7.47
CA LEU A 47 5.90 -1.48 -8.20
C LEU A 47 6.73 -1.77 -9.45
N PHE A 48 7.18 -0.72 -10.15
CA PHE A 48 8.09 -0.82 -11.29
C PHE A 48 9.45 -1.44 -10.89
N LEU A 49 10.09 -0.90 -9.84
CA LEU A 49 11.38 -1.37 -9.35
C LEU A 49 11.31 -2.80 -8.80
N ALA A 50 10.25 -3.13 -8.06
CA ALA A 50 10.02 -4.47 -7.53
C ALA A 50 9.86 -5.49 -8.68
N THR A 51 9.12 -5.12 -9.73
CA THR A 51 8.91 -6.00 -10.89
C THR A 51 10.21 -6.21 -11.68
N LEU A 52 10.97 -5.14 -11.93
CA LEU A 52 12.28 -5.25 -12.58
C LEU A 52 13.27 -6.09 -11.78
N ARG A 53 13.28 -5.93 -10.46
CA ARG A 53 14.09 -6.76 -9.55
C ARG A 53 13.70 -8.23 -9.67
N GLY A 54 12.41 -8.54 -9.70
CA GLY A 54 11.89 -9.90 -9.89
C GLY A 54 12.35 -10.52 -11.21
N ILE A 55 12.20 -9.80 -12.32
CA ILE A 55 12.68 -10.24 -13.65
C ILE A 55 14.19 -10.49 -13.62
N ARG A 56 14.99 -9.59 -13.03
CA ARG A 56 16.44 -9.73 -12.95
C ARG A 56 16.86 -10.95 -12.13
N LEU A 57 16.20 -11.22 -11.00
CA LEU A 57 16.49 -12.39 -10.16
C LEU A 57 16.11 -13.68 -10.89
N LYS A 58 14.97 -13.70 -11.59
CA LYS A 58 14.54 -14.86 -12.39
C LYS A 58 15.52 -15.16 -13.52
N ASN A 59 16.00 -14.14 -14.22
CA ASN A 59 17.01 -14.27 -15.27
C ASN A 59 18.36 -14.78 -14.74
N LYS A 60 18.66 -14.58 -13.44
CA LYS A 60 19.85 -15.12 -12.77
C LYS A 60 19.67 -16.56 -12.28
N GLY A 61 18.53 -17.18 -12.51
CA GLY A 61 18.23 -18.54 -12.03
C GLY A 61 17.96 -18.61 -10.52
N THR A 62 17.87 -17.48 -9.81
CA THR A 62 17.44 -17.48 -8.41
C THR A 62 15.93 -17.75 -8.34
N VAL A 63 15.51 -18.65 -7.46
CA VAL A 63 14.10 -18.88 -7.15
C VAL A 63 13.54 -17.60 -6.54
N VAL A 64 12.70 -16.89 -7.31
CA VAL A 64 12.16 -15.58 -6.93
C VAL A 64 10.94 -15.72 -6.02
N GLU A 65 10.18 -16.79 -6.19
CA GLU A 65 8.99 -17.10 -5.38
C GLU A 65 9.39 -18.11 -4.30
N ASP A 66 9.71 -17.60 -3.10
CA ASP A 66 9.87 -18.43 -1.90
C ASP A 66 8.51 -18.49 -1.19
N GLU A 67 7.94 -19.68 -1.05
CA GLU A 67 6.68 -19.92 -0.35
C GLU A 67 6.70 -19.34 1.06
N ARG A 68 7.87 -19.29 1.71
CA ARG A 68 8.03 -18.68 3.03
C ARG A 68 7.76 -17.18 3.02
N ILE A 69 8.19 -16.46 1.99
CA ILE A 69 7.93 -15.01 1.87
C ILE A 69 6.43 -14.77 1.69
N PHE A 70 5.78 -15.60 0.88
CA PHE A 70 4.33 -15.53 0.68
C PHE A 70 3.58 -15.76 2.00
N HIS A 71 3.96 -16.79 2.75
CA HIS A 71 3.34 -17.10 4.04
C HIS A 71 3.57 -16.00 5.10
N ILE A 72 4.77 -15.40 5.12
CA ILE A 72 5.05 -14.23 5.98
C ILE A 72 4.15 -13.04 5.61
N ALA A 73 4.01 -12.75 4.31
CA ALA A 73 3.18 -11.65 3.83
C ALA A 73 1.69 -11.87 4.13
N GLU A 74 1.20 -13.10 3.94
CA GLU A 74 -0.16 -13.51 4.27
C GLU A 74 -0.46 -13.33 5.76
N LYS A 75 0.42 -13.83 6.63
CA LYS A 75 0.28 -13.72 8.09
C LYS A 75 0.30 -12.26 8.55
N ALA A 76 1.19 -11.44 7.99
CA ALA A 76 1.27 -10.01 8.27
C ALA A 76 0.00 -9.28 7.82
N SER A 77 -0.50 -9.61 6.62
CA SER A 77 -1.74 -9.04 6.06
C SER A 77 -2.95 -9.37 6.94
N HIS A 78 -3.12 -10.64 7.30
CA HIS A 78 -4.23 -11.07 8.16
C HIS A 78 -4.24 -10.33 9.50
N LYS A 79 -3.07 -10.21 10.17
CA LYS A 79 -2.99 -9.51 11.45
C LYS A 79 -3.26 -8.01 11.33
N THR A 80 -2.74 -7.39 10.28
CA THR A 80 -3.00 -5.98 9.99
C THR A 80 -4.49 -5.72 9.76
N LEU A 81 -5.14 -6.55 8.94
CA LEU A 81 -6.58 -6.45 8.68
C LEU A 81 -7.43 -6.67 9.95
N SER A 82 -7.04 -7.62 10.81
CA SER A 82 -7.71 -7.83 12.08
C SER A 82 -7.67 -6.59 12.98
N ILE A 83 -6.51 -5.92 13.06
CA ILE A 83 -6.34 -4.69 13.83
C ILE A 83 -7.13 -3.54 13.22
N LEU A 84 -7.11 -3.42 11.89
CA LEU A 84 -7.87 -2.41 11.16
C LEU A 84 -9.37 -2.49 11.47
N ILE A 85 -9.96 -3.69 11.40
CA ILE A 85 -11.38 -3.90 11.70
C ILE A 85 -11.73 -3.47 13.13
N ILE A 86 -10.86 -3.77 14.10
CA ILE A 86 -11.07 -3.36 15.51
C ILE A 86 -10.99 -1.83 15.65
N LEU A 87 -10.02 -1.20 14.99
CA LEU A 87 -9.86 0.25 14.98
C LEU A 87 -11.06 0.95 14.34
N GLU A 88 -11.49 0.49 13.16
CA GLU A 88 -12.65 1.03 12.45
C GLU A 88 -13.94 0.87 13.27
N GLY A 89 -14.16 -0.29 13.88
CA GLY A 89 -15.30 -0.53 14.76
C GLY A 89 -15.29 0.41 15.97
N THR A 90 -14.12 0.62 16.59
CA THR A 90 -13.96 1.52 17.72
C THR A 90 -14.22 2.98 17.33
N LEU A 91 -13.71 3.42 16.18
CA LEU A 91 -13.96 4.75 15.61
C LEU A 91 -15.45 4.97 15.33
N MET A 92 -16.13 4.00 14.71
CA MET A 92 -17.57 4.06 14.45
C MET A 92 -18.37 4.23 15.74
N VAL A 93 -18.08 3.45 16.78
CA VAL A 93 -18.75 3.58 18.09
C VAL A 93 -18.45 4.94 18.71
N PHE A 94 -17.20 5.37 18.70
CA PHE A 94 -16.80 6.65 19.27
C PHE A 94 -17.52 7.82 18.59
N LEU A 95 -17.50 7.89 17.26
CA LEU A 95 -18.18 8.93 16.49
C LEU A 95 -19.70 8.90 16.70
N GLY A 96 -20.30 7.70 16.73
CA GLY A 96 -21.73 7.52 16.95
C GLY A 96 -22.19 7.97 18.35
N VAL A 97 -21.36 7.79 19.39
CA VAL A 97 -21.68 8.21 20.76
C VAL A 97 -21.42 9.70 21.00
N THR A 98 -20.42 10.28 20.34
CA THR A 98 -19.96 11.64 20.60
C THR A 98 -20.57 12.70 19.68
N ALA A 99 -21.28 12.30 18.62
CA ALA A 99 -21.85 13.19 17.61
C ALA A 99 -20.83 14.18 17.00
N PHE A 100 -19.54 13.81 16.99
CA PHE A 100 -18.51 14.65 16.37
C PHE A 100 -18.67 14.64 14.86
N ASP A 101 -18.79 15.84 14.27
CA ASP A 101 -18.71 16.06 12.84
C ASP A 101 -17.24 16.26 12.44
N ILE A 102 -16.57 15.15 12.11
CA ILE A 102 -15.16 15.15 11.72
C ILE A 102 -15.06 14.90 10.22
N GLN A 103 -14.25 15.70 9.53
CA GLN A 103 -13.92 15.45 8.13
C GLN A 103 -13.32 14.04 7.95
N ALA A 104 -13.74 13.36 6.89
CA ALA A 104 -13.27 11.99 6.60
C ALA A 104 -11.75 11.93 6.32
N TYR A 105 -11.19 12.97 5.70
CA TYR A 105 -9.82 12.95 5.20
C TYR A 105 -8.75 12.67 6.30
N PRO A 106 -8.74 13.38 7.46
CA PRO A 106 -7.82 13.06 8.56
C PRO A 106 -7.97 11.64 9.11
N ILE A 107 -9.21 11.15 9.24
CA ILE A 107 -9.49 9.81 9.80
C ILE A 107 -8.97 8.73 8.84
N VAL A 108 -9.30 8.85 7.56
CA VAL A 108 -8.84 7.91 6.53
C VAL A 108 -7.32 7.92 6.40
N SER A 109 -6.69 9.10 6.48
CA SER A 109 -5.23 9.24 6.43
C SER A 109 -4.56 8.57 7.64
N LEU A 110 -5.13 8.73 8.84
CA LEU A 110 -4.67 8.06 10.06
C LEU A 110 -4.79 6.53 9.92
N LEU A 111 -5.94 6.03 9.49
CA LEU A 111 -6.17 4.60 9.29
C LEU A 111 -5.19 4.02 8.28
N PHE A 112 -4.96 4.72 7.16
CA PHE A 112 -3.98 4.31 6.15
C PHE A 112 -2.55 4.23 6.73
N ALA A 113 -2.13 5.24 7.51
CA ALA A 113 -0.83 5.24 8.17
C ALA A 113 -0.69 4.07 9.15
N LEU A 114 -1.69 3.84 10.00
CA LEU A 114 -1.71 2.73 10.95
C LEU A 114 -1.67 1.37 10.25
N THR A 115 -2.38 1.24 9.13
CA THR A 115 -2.38 0.02 8.29
C THR A 115 -0.98 -0.26 7.77
N THR A 116 -0.34 0.76 7.18
CA THR A 116 0.98 0.64 6.56
C THR A 116 2.04 0.29 7.60
N LEU A 117 2.04 0.99 8.74
CA LEU A 117 2.97 0.74 9.84
C LEU A 117 2.78 -0.64 10.45
N SER A 118 1.52 -1.06 10.65
CA SER A 118 1.20 -2.39 11.19
C SER A 118 1.68 -3.48 10.24
N TYR A 119 1.40 -3.35 8.94
CA TYR A 119 1.84 -4.33 7.95
C TYR A 119 3.36 -4.45 7.91
N VAL A 120 4.08 -3.33 7.79
CA VAL A 120 5.54 -3.33 7.74
C VAL A 120 6.13 -3.88 9.04
N GLY A 121 5.56 -3.51 10.19
CA GLY A 121 5.94 -4.01 11.51
C GLY A 121 5.80 -5.53 11.62
N PHE A 122 4.62 -6.08 11.32
CA PHE A 122 4.40 -7.53 11.36
C PHE A 122 5.23 -8.28 10.32
N TYR A 123 5.37 -7.75 9.11
CA TYR A 123 6.17 -8.36 8.06
C TYR A 123 7.63 -8.50 8.50
N HIS A 124 8.24 -7.43 9.03
CA HIS A 124 9.61 -7.48 9.52
C HIS A 124 9.77 -8.33 10.79
N TRP A 125 8.78 -8.33 11.68
CA TRP A 125 8.79 -9.23 12.83
C TRP A 125 8.79 -10.69 12.36
N TYR A 126 7.82 -11.10 11.56
CA TYR A 126 7.70 -12.49 11.12
C TYR A 126 8.89 -12.95 10.28
N LYS A 127 9.47 -12.06 9.46
CA LYS A 127 10.71 -12.33 8.75
C LYS A 127 11.92 -12.58 9.66
N ARG A 128 11.94 -12.00 10.88
CA ARG A 128 13.01 -12.28 11.86
C ARG A 128 12.80 -13.60 12.61
N GLN A 129 11.56 -14.06 12.73
CA GLN A 129 11.21 -15.24 13.53
C GLN A 129 11.21 -16.54 12.72
N MET A 130 10.70 -16.50 11.49
CA MET A 130 10.74 -17.62 10.57
C MET A 130 12.06 -17.57 9.85
#